data_AF-A0A946MM13-F1
#
_entry.id   AF-A0A946MM13-F1
#
_cell.length_a   1.000
_cell.length_b   1.000
_cell.length_c   1.000
_cell.angle_alpha   90.00
_cell.angle_beta   90.00
_cell.angle_gamma   90.00
#
_symmetry.space_group_name_H-M   'P 1'
#
loop_
_entity.id
_entity.type
_entity.pdbx_description
1 polymer ?
#
loop_
_entity_poly.entity_id
_entity_poly.type
_entity_poly.pdbx_seq_one_letter_code
_entity_poly.pdbx_strand_id
1 'polypeptide(L)'
;MKIHEYQAKQLFKTYNVRVPDGNVAFSVDEAKKAAADLGSFPVVVKAQIHAGGRGKGGGVKLAASMEEVETLAREILGMTLITHQTGPKGRLVKKVLVEAGQKIEKELYLSLLVDRATASIVIMAS
;
A
#
# COMPACT_ATOMS: atom_id res chain seq x y z
N MET A 1 -8.81 11.86 11.92
CA MET A 1 -7.39 11.66 11.54
C MET A 1 -7.31 10.49 10.56
N LYS A 2 -6.38 10.50 9.60
CA LYS A 2 -6.12 9.37 8.69
C LYS A 2 -4.71 8.84 8.92
N ILE A 3 -4.49 7.56 8.63
CA ILE A 3 -3.17 6.91 8.64
C ILE A 3 -2.90 6.28 7.26
N HIS A 4 -1.62 6.06 6.96
CA HIS A 4 -1.20 5.35 5.75
C HIS A 4 -1.38 3.83 5.88
N GLU A 5 -1.37 3.14 4.74
CA GLU A 5 -1.46 1.67 4.68
C GLU A 5 -0.39 0.98 5.53
N TYR A 6 0.87 1.42 5.45
CA TYR A 6 1.94 0.80 6.25
C TYR A 6 1.71 0.94 7.76
N GLN A 7 1.13 2.06 8.21
CA GLN A 7 0.81 2.30 9.63
C GLN A 7 -0.36 1.43 10.08
N ALA A 8 -1.39 1.29 9.23
CA ALA A 8 -2.49 0.38 9.50
C ALA A 8 -2.02 -1.07 9.60
N LYS A 9 -1.11 -1.50 8.72
CA LYS A 9 -0.50 -2.84 8.76
C LYS A 9 0.36 -3.06 10.00
N GLN A 10 1.13 -2.05 10.43
CA GLN A 10 1.87 -2.11 11.69
C GLN A 10 0.91 -2.30 12.88
N LEU A 11 -0.19 -1.56 12.93
CA LEU A 11 -1.23 -1.74 13.95
C LEU A 11 -1.88 -3.12 13.88
N PHE A 12 -2.19 -3.62 12.69
CA PHE A 12 -2.72 -4.97 12.51
C PHE A 12 -1.78 -6.05 13.06
N LYS A 13 -0.46 -5.92 12.81
CA LYS A 13 0.55 -6.83 13.37
C LYS A 13 0.54 -6.82 14.91
N THR A 14 0.37 -5.67 15.58
CA THR A 14 0.31 -5.63 17.05
C THR A 14 -0.91 -6.35 17.65
N TYR A 15 -1.96 -6.57 16.84
CA TYR A 15 -3.16 -7.32 17.21
C TYR A 15 -3.24 -8.70 16.52
N ASN A 16 -2.13 -9.21 16.00
CA ASN A 16 -2.03 -10.52 15.34
C ASN A 16 -2.96 -10.70 14.12
N VAL A 17 -3.38 -9.59 13.49
CA VAL A 17 -4.08 -9.64 12.20
C VAL A 17 -3.04 -9.88 11.11
N ARG A 18 -3.21 -10.98 10.35
CA ARG A 18 -2.29 -11.36 9.28
C ARG A 18 -2.28 -10.29 8.18
N VAL A 19 -1.10 -9.81 7.86
CA VAL A 19 -0.84 -8.91 6.73
C VAL A 19 0.42 -9.42 6.03
N PRO A 20 0.58 -9.18 4.72
CA PRO A 20 1.81 -9.56 4.05
C PRO A 20 3.02 -8.84 4.65
N ASP A 21 4.19 -9.46 4.54
CA ASP A 21 5.43 -8.83 4.99
C ASP A 21 5.87 -7.75 4.02
N GLY A 22 6.34 -6.65 4.59
CA GLY A 22 6.73 -5.47 3.83
C GLY A 22 7.22 -4.36 4.73
N ASN A 23 8.00 -3.46 4.14
CA ASN A 23 8.62 -2.34 4.81
C ASN A 23 8.41 -1.04 4.02
N VAL A 24 8.27 0.06 4.75
CA VAL A 24 8.19 1.40 4.16
C VAL A 24 9.60 1.85 3.77
N ALA A 25 9.70 2.50 2.62
CA ALA A 25 10.93 3.07 2.10
C ALA A 25 10.71 4.55 1.71
N PHE A 26 11.68 5.38 2.06
CA PHE A 26 11.72 6.82 1.78
C PHE A 26 12.69 7.17 0.64
N SER A 27 13.49 6.20 0.20
CA SER A 27 14.42 6.32 -0.92
C SER A 27 14.41 5.05 -1.78
N VAL A 28 15.03 5.12 -2.96
CA VAL A 28 15.19 3.96 -3.85
C VAL A 28 16.07 2.88 -3.20
N ASP A 29 17.14 3.28 -2.50
CA ASP A 29 18.02 2.34 -1.80
C ASP A 29 17.30 1.62 -0.65
N GLU A 30 16.45 2.33 0.09
CA GLU A 30 15.59 1.71 1.10
C GLU A 30 14.56 0.76 0.48
N ALA A 31 14.05 1.07 -0.72
CA ALA A 31 13.11 0.17 -1.42
C ALA A 31 13.81 -1.12 -1.86
N LYS A 32 15.06 -1.03 -2.36
CA LYS A 32 15.88 -2.20 -2.69
C LYS A 32 16.20 -3.03 -1.45
N LYS A 33 16.58 -2.37 -0.34
CA LYS A 33 16.80 -3.04 0.95
C LYS A 33 15.55 -3.77 1.43
N ALA A 34 14.39 -3.10 1.40
CA ALA A 34 13.12 -3.70 1.79
C ALA A 34 12.76 -4.92 0.93
N ALA A 35 13.04 -4.89 -0.38
CA ALA A 35 12.86 -6.05 -1.25
C ALA A 35 13.85 -7.19 -0.92
N ALA A 36 15.11 -6.86 -0.63
CA ALA A 36 16.12 -7.83 -0.23
C ALA A 36 15.75 -8.54 1.09
N ASP A 37 15.23 -7.79 2.07
CA ASP A 37 14.78 -8.32 3.37
C ASP A 37 13.60 -9.31 3.23
N LEU A 38 12.79 -9.19 2.16
CA LEU A 38 11.71 -10.13 1.86
C LEU A 38 12.22 -11.46 1.25
N GLY A 39 13.45 -11.48 0.73
CA GLY A 39 14.15 -12.67 0.25
C GLY A 39 13.54 -13.38 -0.97
N SER A 40 12.44 -12.87 -1.53
CA SER A 40 11.73 -13.51 -2.64
C SER A 40 10.96 -12.52 -3.51
N PHE A 41 10.77 -12.90 -4.77
CA PHE A 41 9.97 -12.18 -5.76
C PHE A 41 8.73 -13.01 -6.14
N PRO A 42 7.64 -12.37 -6.60
CA PRO A 42 7.52 -10.94 -6.83
C PRO A 42 7.27 -10.13 -5.56
N VAL A 43 7.60 -8.84 -5.59
CA VAL A 43 7.21 -7.85 -4.58
C VAL A 43 6.33 -6.78 -5.22
N VAL A 44 5.63 -5.99 -4.41
CA VAL A 44 4.77 -4.90 -4.87
C VAL A 44 5.30 -3.58 -4.30
N VAL A 45 5.54 -2.59 -5.18
CA VAL A 45 5.91 -1.22 -4.81
C VAL A 45 4.64 -0.35 -4.81
N LYS A 46 4.28 0.18 -3.65
CA LYS A 46 3.00 0.87 -3.41
C LYS A 46 3.19 2.29 -2.88
N ALA A 47 2.79 3.29 -3.66
CA ALA A 47 2.72 4.68 -3.24
C ALA A 47 1.92 4.84 -1.94
N GLN A 48 2.46 5.56 -0.98
CA GLN A 48 1.80 5.83 0.30
C GLN A 48 1.20 7.23 0.31
N ILE A 49 -0.08 7.33 -0.08
CA ILE A 49 -0.93 8.52 0.07
C ILE A 49 -2.26 8.11 0.73
N HIS A 50 -2.98 9.06 1.34
CA HIS A 50 -4.26 8.76 1.99
C HIS A 50 -5.43 8.51 1.03
N ALA A 51 -5.31 8.93 -0.23
CA ALA A 51 -6.35 8.72 -1.22
C ALA A 51 -6.28 7.28 -1.79
N GLY A 52 -7.44 6.69 -2.01
CA GLY A 52 -7.62 5.43 -2.73
C GLY A 52 -7.49 5.60 -4.25
N GLY A 53 -7.68 4.51 -5.01
CA GLY A 53 -7.55 4.52 -6.47
C GLY A 53 -6.10 4.52 -6.99
N ARG A 54 -5.13 4.25 -6.11
CA ARG A 54 -3.67 4.29 -6.40
C ARG A 54 -3.26 3.35 -7.54
N GLY A 55 -3.84 2.15 -7.62
CA GLY A 55 -3.51 1.19 -8.69
C GLY A 55 -3.86 1.72 -10.08
N LYS A 56 -5.08 2.23 -10.27
CA LYS A 56 -5.50 2.87 -11.53
C LYS A 56 -4.68 4.13 -11.86
N GLY A 57 -4.16 4.81 -10.83
CA GLY A 57 -3.27 5.97 -10.98
C GLY A 57 -1.79 5.62 -11.22
N GLY A 58 -1.43 4.33 -11.33
CA GLY A 58 -0.04 3.90 -11.55
C GLY A 58 0.84 3.88 -10.30
N GLY A 59 0.27 4.11 -9.11
CA GLY A 59 0.98 4.11 -7.83
C GLY A 59 1.08 2.75 -7.14
N VAL A 60 0.73 1.65 -7.82
CA VAL A 60 0.89 0.28 -7.31
C VAL A 60 1.41 -0.56 -8.47
N LYS A 61 2.62 -1.12 -8.33
CA LYS A 61 3.26 -1.90 -9.39
C LYS A 61 3.92 -3.16 -8.83
N LEU A 62 3.84 -4.26 -9.58
CA LEU A 62 4.50 -5.54 -9.27
C LEU A 62 5.92 -5.51 -9.83
N ALA A 63 6.90 -5.97 -9.06
CA ALA A 63 8.28 -6.15 -9.46
C ALA A 63 8.68 -7.62 -9.33
N ALA A 64 9.24 -8.21 -10.38
CA ALA A 64 9.73 -9.59 -10.43
C ALA A 64 11.25 -9.70 -10.21
N SER A 65 11.97 -8.58 -10.14
CA SER A 65 13.41 -8.53 -9.86
C SER A 65 13.83 -7.29 -9.09
N MET A 66 15.07 -7.25 -8.62
CA MET A 66 15.63 -6.10 -7.90
C MET A 66 15.78 -4.87 -8.81
N GLU A 67 16.10 -5.07 -10.07
CA GLU A 67 16.18 -4.03 -11.11
C GLU A 67 14.81 -3.40 -11.35
N GLU A 68 13.76 -4.22 -11.37
CA GLU A 68 12.38 -3.72 -11.46
C GLU A 68 12.01 -2.95 -10.19
N VAL A 69 12.37 -3.40 -8.99
CA VAL A 69 12.15 -2.63 -7.75
C VAL A 69 12.79 -1.25 -7.84
N GLU A 70 14.05 -1.18 -8.27
CA GLU A 70 14.76 0.09 -8.42
C GLU A 70 14.05 1.03 -9.40
N THR A 71 13.71 0.51 -10.59
CA THR A 71 13.04 1.26 -11.64
C THR A 71 11.69 1.80 -11.17
N LEU A 72 10.85 0.92 -10.62
CA LEU A 72 9.51 1.28 -10.18
C LEU A 72 9.52 2.21 -8.96
N ALA A 73 10.46 2.02 -8.03
CA ALA A 73 10.62 2.93 -6.91
C ALA A 73 11.04 4.33 -7.36
N ARG A 74 11.94 4.45 -8.35
CA ARG A 74 12.36 5.72 -8.93
C ARG A 74 11.23 6.44 -9.65
N GLU A 75 10.36 5.69 -10.33
CA GLU A 75 9.17 6.25 -10.99
C GLU A 75 8.11 6.72 -9.99
N ILE A 76 7.90 5.97 -8.91
CA ILE A 76 6.81 6.25 -7.96
C ILE A 76 7.23 7.30 -6.92
N LEU A 77 8.46 7.26 -6.40
CA LEU A 77 8.93 8.25 -5.43
C LEU A 77 9.10 9.62 -6.10
N GLY A 78 8.52 10.66 -5.51
CA GLY A 78 8.57 12.01 -6.05
C GLY A 78 7.51 12.30 -7.12
N MET A 79 6.76 11.31 -7.59
CA MET A 79 5.67 11.55 -8.54
C MET A 79 4.52 12.33 -7.87
N THR A 80 3.78 13.11 -8.66
CA THR A 80 2.46 13.61 -8.27
C THR A 80 1.40 12.61 -8.71
N LEU A 81 0.94 11.78 -7.77
CA LEU A 81 -0.01 10.71 -8.05
C LEU A 81 -1.44 11.26 -8.16
N ILE A 82 -2.01 11.16 -9.35
CA ILE A 82 -3.40 11.50 -9.65
C ILE A 82 -4.25 10.24 -9.57
N THR A 83 -5.35 10.32 -8.83
CA THR A 83 -6.37 9.29 -8.70
C THR A 83 -7.74 9.97 -8.77
N HIS A 84 -8.82 9.19 -8.95
CA HIS A 84 -10.18 9.72 -8.85
C HIS A 84 -10.46 10.42 -7.50
N GLN A 85 -9.77 10.06 -6.42
CA GLN A 85 -9.98 10.64 -5.09
C GLN A 85 -9.06 11.84 -4.76
N THR A 86 -7.95 12.02 -5.48
CA THR A 86 -7.10 13.21 -5.32
C THR A 86 -7.55 14.38 -6.18
N GLY A 87 -8.29 14.11 -7.27
CA GLY A 87 -8.59 15.08 -8.31
C GLY A 87 -7.34 15.51 -9.10
N PRO A 88 -7.46 16.52 -9.97
CA PRO A 88 -6.39 16.95 -10.89
C PRO A 88 -5.11 17.41 -10.20
N LYS A 89 -5.20 17.89 -8.97
CA LYS A 89 -4.03 18.36 -8.19
C LYS A 89 -3.11 17.22 -7.73
N GLY A 90 -3.60 15.97 -7.72
CA GLY A 90 -2.83 14.82 -7.28
C GLY A 90 -2.31 14.91 -5.85
N ARG A 91 -1.38 14.00 -5.50
CA ARG A 91 -0.60 14.06 -4.26
C ARG A 91 0.83 13.60 -4.50
N LEU A 92 1.78 14.39 -4.00
CA LEU A 92 3.20 14.03 -4.02
C LEU A 92 3.44 12.75 -3.20
N VAL A 93 4.07 11.77 -3.82
CA VAL A 93 4.45 10.51 -3.18
C VAL A 93 5.82 10.68 -2.53
N LYS A 94 5.85 10.69 -1.19
CA LYS A 94 7.09 10.88 -0.40
C LYS A 94 7.70 9.57 0.13
N LYS A 95 6.97 8.47 -0.01
CA LYS A 95 7.36 7.15 0.48
C LYS A 95 6.56 6.05 -0.22
N VAL A 96 7.14 4.87 -0.30
CA VAL A 96 6.53 3.67 -0.85
C VAL A 96 6.52 2.56 0.20
N LEU A 97 5.58 1.64 0.08
CA LEU A 97 5.60 0.37 0.80
C LEU A 97 6.06 -0.69 -0.20
N VAL A 98 7.12 -1.42 0.13
CA VAL A 98 7.56 -2.62 -0.60
C VAL A 98 7.07 -3.83 0.17
N GLU A 99 6.31 -4.70 -0.48
CA GLU A 99 5.60 -5.79 0.18
C GLU A 99 5.64 -7.08 -0.64
N ALA A 100 5.67 -8.24 0.01
CA ALA A 100 5.63 -9.55 -0.64
C ALA A 100 4.38 -9.72 -1.51
N GLY A 101 4.58 -10.12 -2.77
CA GLY A 101 3.50 -10.50 -3.67
C GLY A 101 2.68 -11.66 -3.11
N GLN A 102 1.36 -11.62 -3.30
CA GLN A 102 0.44 -12.64 -2.80
C GLN A 102 -0.23 -13.35 -3.98
N LYS A 103 -0.35 -14.68 -3.89
CA LYS A 103 -1.18 -15.46 -4.82
C LYS A 103 -2.62 -15.42 -4.32
N ILE A 104 -3.38 -14.46 -4.82
CA ILE A 104 -4.77 -14.22 -4.38
C ILE A 104 -5.71 -15.15 -5.14
N GLU A 105 -6.35 -16.08 -4.44
CA GLU A 105 -7.36 -16.99 -5.01
C GLU A 105 -8.75 -16.35 -5.07
N LYS A 106 -9.08 -15.56 -4.04
CA LYS A 106 -10.37 -14.85 -3.92
C LYS A 106 -10.16 -13.52 -3.22
N GLU A 107 -10.82 -12.49 -3.72
CA GLU A 107 -10.91 -11.18 -3.08
C GLU A 107 -12.28 -11.04 -2.42
N LEU A 108 -12.30 -10.52 -1.20
CA LEU A 108 -13.50 -10.25 -0.42
C LEU A 108 -13.43 -8.81 0.11
N TYR A 109 -14.58 -8.20 0.35
CA TYR A 109 -14.68 -6.92 1.02
C TYR A 109 -15.05 -7.11 2.50
N LEU A 110 -14.40 -6.36 3.39
CA LEU A 110 -14.73 -6.28 4.81
C LEU A 110 -14.53 -4.84 5.30
N SER A 111 -15.51 -4.29 6.00
CA SER A 111 -15.37 -3.01 6.68
C SER A 111 -16.15 -2.95 7.99
N LEU A 112 -15.63 -2.13 8.92
CA LEU A 112 -16.25 -1.83 10.20
C LEU A 112 -16.38 -0.31 10.33
N LEU A 113 -17.56 0.17 10.69
CA LEU A 113 -17.84 1.60 10.85
C LEU A 113 -18.82 1.85 11.99
N VAL A 114 -18.79 3.06 12.54
CA VAL A 114 -19.81 3.53 13.47
C VAL A 114 -21.05 3.90 12.67
N ASP A 115 -22.13 3.16 12.85
CA ASP A 115 -23.44 3.54 12.33
C ASP A 115 -24.10 4.54 13.26
N ARG A 116 -24.41 5.72 12.72
CA ARG A 116 -25.04 6.80 13.48
C ARG A 116 -26.50 6.50 13.81
N ALA A 117 -27.21 5.73 12.99
CA ALA A 117 -28.62 5.45 13.22
C ALA A 117 -28.82 4.52 14.42
N THR A 118 -27.97 3.51 14.55
CA THR A 118 -28.01 2.53 15.65
C THR A 118 -27.05 2.85 16.80
N ALA A 119 -26.21 3.87 16.65
CA ALA A 119 -25.13 4.22 17.58
C ALA A 119 -24.23 3.02 17.93
N SER A 120 -23.98 2.15 16.95
CA SER A 120 -23.26 0.87 17.14
C SER A 120 -22.20 0.65 16.06
N ILE A 121 -21.39 -0.41 16.22
CA ILE A 121 -20.46 -0.83 15.17
C ILE A 121 -21.19 -1.74 14.19
N VAL A 122 -21.23 -1.33 12.91
CA VAL A 122 -21.70 -2.14 11.79
C VAL A 122 -20.53 -2.83 11.12
N ILE A 123 -20.74 -4.09 10.73
CA ILE A 123 -19.83 -4.89 9.90
C ILE A 123 -20.48 -5.07 8.53
N MET A 124 -19.74 -4.76 7.47
CA MET A 124 -20.16 -5.00 6.07
C MET A 124 -19.19 -6.00 5.42
N ALA A 125 -19.73 -7.01 4.74
CA ALA A 125 -18.95 -8.01 4.02
C ALA A 125 -19.62 -8.39 2.69
N SER A 126 -18.83 -8.61 1.64
CA SER A 126 -19.29 -9.09 0.32
C SER A 126 -18.20 -9.83 -0.45
#